data_AF-A0A8T3RSY3-F1
#
_entry.id   AF-A0A8T3RSY3-F1
#
_cell.length_a   1.000
_cell.length_b   1.000
_cell.length_c   1.000
_cell.angle_alpha   90.00
_cell.angle_beta   90.00
_cell.angle_gamma   90.00
#
_symmetry.space_group_name_H-M   'P 1'
#
loop_
_entity.id
_entity.type
_entity.pdbx_description
1 polymer ?
#
loop_
_entity_poly.entity_id
_entity_poly.type
_entity_poly.pdbx_seq_one_letter_code
_entity_poly.pdbx_strand_id
1 'polypeptide(L)'
;MQYHYKEIVLAGLLIAPLAGCENLPYDRETQATAAGGAVGAVAGAALGDSMFETLLGGALGAGAGYLIGAHTDWFSSENNTAEARQAVRNAQNDPATAADVDNSNTADLNSDGFVTTDELIAMEEAGLSEGEIMNRVEATDQVFDITPQQSDQLIAAGVSRRVVNQLETVNREERDRLLSDASVIGRPAE
;
A
#
# COMPACT_ATOMS: atom_id res chain seq x y z
N MET A 1 -19.11 13.80 58.77
CA MET A 1 -19.69 13.52 57.44
C MET A 1 -19.79 12.02 57.29
N GLN A 2 -20.99 11.47 57.46
CA GLN A 2 -21.29 10.04 57.35
C GLN A 2 -22.05 9.84 56.04
N TYR A 3 -21.52 9.03 55.13
CA TYR A 3 -22.25 8.57 53.94
C TYR A 3 -22.82 7.18 54.22
N HIS A 4 -24.13 7.07 54.04
CA HIS A 4 -24.93 5.89 54.29
C HIS A 4 -24.61 4.76 53.30
N TYR A 5 -24.54 3.57 53.88
CA TYR A 5 -24.34 2.23 53.34
C TYR A 5 -25.72 1.52 53.30
N LYS A 6 -25.99 0.78 52.22
CA LYS A 6 -27.11 -0.16 51.92
C LYS A 6 -27.64 0.17 50.51
N GLU A 7 -27.64 -0.70 49.50
CA GLU A 7 -27.81 -2.16 49.40
C GLU A 7 -26.90 -2.68 48.26
N ILE A 8 -26.03 -3.68 48.45
CA ILE A 8 -26.24 -5.14 48.46
C ILE A 8 -26.67 -5.73 47.10
N VAL A 9 -25.67 -6.33 46.42
CA VAL A 9 -25.70 -7.64 45.73
C VAL A 9 -26.50 -7.76 44.42
N LEU A 10 -25.80 -8.01 43.30
CA LEU A 10 -25.84 -9.32 42.62
C LEU A 10 -24.70 -9.47 41.59
N ALA A 11 -24.04 -10.61 41.67
CA ALA A 11 -23.12 -11.13 40.67
C ALA A 11 -23.82 -11.39 39.32
N GLY A 12 -23.08 -11.22 38.23
CA GLY A 12 -23.28 -12.00 37.00
C GLY A 12 -23.79 -11.23 35.80
N LEU A 13 -22.88 -10.93 34.85
CA LEU A 13 -23.16 -11.21 33.44
C LEU A 13 -21.86 -11.54 32.70
N LEU A 14 -21.45 -12.79 32.89
CA LEU A 14 -20.70 -13.57 31.90
C LEU A 14 -21.56 -13.71 30.63
N ILE A 15 -20.91 -13.54 29.47
CA ILE A 15 -21.19 -14.20 28.18
C ILE A 15 -22.43 -13.74 27.39
N ALA A 16 -22.17 -13.24 26.16
CA ALA A 16 -22.77 -13.65 24.87
C ALA A 16 -23.12 -12.45 23.95
N PRO A 17 -23.21 -12.62 22.61
CA PRO A 17 -22.73 -13.72 21.76
C PRO A 17 -21.87 -13.27 20.56
N LEU A 18 -21.12 -14.24 20.04
CA LEU A 18 -20.85 -14.38 18.62
C LEU A 18 -22.20 -14.38 17.88
N ALA A 19 -22.60 -13.27 17.28
CA ALA A 19 -23.66 -13.24 16.28
C ALA A 19 -23.00 -13.14 14.91
N GLY A 20 -22.58 -14.31 14.40
CA GLY A 20 -22.49 -14.50 12.96
C GLY A 20 -23.89 -14.51 12.36
N CYS A 21 -23.98 -13.91 11.18
CA CYS A 21 -24.79 -14.34 10.03
C CYS A 21 -26.21 -14.84 10.28
N GLU A 22 -27.21 -14.07 9.86
CA GLU A 22 -28.19 -14.55 8.87
C GLU A 22 -29.05 -13.39 8.33
N ASN A 23 -29.29 -13.44 7.01
CA ASN A 23 -30.17 -12.59 6.20
C ASN A 23 -29.72 -11.16 5.86
N LEU A 24 -28.76 -11.07 4.94
CA LEU A 24 -28.81 -10.05 3.89
C LEU A 24 -28.96 -10.74 2.53
N PRO A 25 -29.89 -10.30 1.67
CA PRO A 25 -30.11 -10.87 0.36
C PRO A 25 -28.93 -10.49 -0.55
N TYR A 26 -27.97 -11.41 -0.60
CA TYR A 26 -27.20 -11.85 -1.76
C TYR A 26 -27.11 -10.93 -2.99
N ASP A 27 -25.89 -10.44 -3.25
CA ASP A 27 -25.18 -10.80 -4.47
C ASP A 27 -23.75 -11.27 -4.09
N ARG A 28 -23.22 -12.32 -4.73
CA ARG A 28 -22.12 -13.16 -4.18
C ARG A 28 -20.72 -12.56 -4.29
N GLU A 29 -20.55 -11.36 -4.83
CA GLU A 29 -19.24 -10.74 -5.07
C GLU A 29 -18.77 -9.79 -3.95
N THR A 30 -19.67 -9.40 -3.04
CA THR A 30 -19.38 -8.37 -2.01
C THR A 30 -18.98 -8.94 -0.64
N GLN A 31 -19.05 -10.27 -0.45
CA GLN A 31 -18.93 -10.87 0.88
C GLN A 31 -17.49 -11.18 1.36
N ALA A 32 -16.47 -10.87 0.56
CA ALA A 32 -15.08 -10.83 1.04
C ALA A 32 -14.70 -9.49 1.70
N THR A 33 -15.50 -8.43 1.50
CA THR A 33 -15.19 -7.07 1.98
C THR A 33 -15.87 -6.73 3.32
N ALA A 34 -16.90 -7.48 3.73
CA ALA A 34 -17.80 -7.06 4.80
C ALA A 34 -17.53 -7.65 6.20
N ALA A 35 -16.58 -8.58 6.36
CA ALA A 35 -16.28 -9.15 7.69
C ALA A 35 -15.29 -8.30 8.54
N GLY A 36 -14.79 -7.17 8.02
CA GLY A 36 -13.95 -6.20 8.75
C GLY A 36 -14.30 -4.73 8.48
N GLY A 37 -15.45 -4.45 7.83
CA GLY A 37 -15.77 -3.14 7.26
C GLY A 37 -16.85 -2.36 8.01
N ALA A 38 -16.46 -1.68 9.10
CA ALA A 38 -17.21 -0.52 9.61
C ALA A 38 -16.31 0.60 10.15
N VAL A 39 -14.98 0.39 10.20
CA VAL A 39 -13.99 1.39 10.66
C VAL A 39 -12.96 1.74 9.56
N GLY A 40 -12.88 0.97 8.47
CA GLY A 40 -11.75 1.05 7.52
C GLY A 40 -11.98 1.79 6.20
N ALA A 41 -13.05 2.58 6.04
CA ALA A 41 -13.38 3.22 4.75
C ALA A 41 -13.29 4.76 4.73
N VAL A 42 -12.63 5.38 5.72
CA VAL A 42 -12.55 6.86 5.83
C VAL A 42 -11.11 7.42 5.74
N ALA A 43 -10.10 6.59 5.46
CA ALA A 43 -8.71 7.07 5.42
C ALA A 43 -8.17 7.43 4.02
N GLY A 44 -8.98 7.33 2.95
CA GLY A 44 -8.47 7.42 1.57
C GLY A 44 -8.45 8.80 0.91
N ALA A 45 -8.88 9.87 1.59
CA ALA A 45 -8.99 11.20 0.96
C ALA A 45 -8.49 12.37 1.81
N ALA A 46 -7.88 12.11 2.98
CA ALA A 46 -7.62 13.16 3.97
C ALA A 46 -6.17 13.23 4.48
N LEU A 47 -5.27 12.36 4.02
CA LEU A 47 -3.87 12.33 4.44
C LEU A 47 -3.01 12.11 3.20
N GLY A 48 -2.49 13.19 2.62
CA GLY A 48 -1.55 13.11 1.50
C GLY A 48 -1.50 14.39 0.67
N ASP A 49 -0.38 15.11 0.74
CA ASP A 49 -0.10 16.29 -0.09
C ASP A 49 0.37 15.90 -1.52
N SER A 50 0.48 14.60 -1.84
CA SER A 50 0.90 14.14 -3.17
C SER A 50 -0.30 13.70 -4.01
N MET A 51 -0.43 14.29 -5.20
CA MET A 51 -1.44 13.88 -6.18
C MET A 51 -1.17 12.45 -6.71
N PHE A 52 0.05 11.93 -6.50
CA PHE A 52 0.49 10.59 -6.84
C PHE A 52 -0.07 9.53 -5.87
N GLU A 53 -0.11 9.81 -4.56
CA GLU A 53 -0.84 9.01 -3.56
C GLU A 53 -2.33 8.93 -3.88
N THR A 54 -2.91 10.03 -4.39
CA THR A 54 -4.31 10.04 -4.82
C THR A 54 -4.52 9.26 -6.12
N LEU A 55 -3.52 9.23 -7.01
CA LEU A 55 -3.60 8.55 -8.30
C LEU A 55 -3.40 7.03 -8.15
N LEU A 56 -2.36 6.59 -7.43
CA LEU A 56 -2.18 5.18 -7.09
C LEU A 56 -3.21 4.71 -6.05
N GLY A 57 -3.34 5.41 -4.94
CA GLY A 57 -4.21 5.01 -3.82
C GLY A 57 -5.70 5.22 -4.09
N GLY A 58 -6.09 6.22 -4.88
CA GLY A 58 -7.49 6.50 -5.21
C GLY A 58 -8.08 5.56 -6.26
N ALA A 59 -7.29 5.14 -7.25
CA ALA A 59 -7.75 4.20 -8.28
C ALA A 59 -7.81 2.74 -7.77
N LEU A 60 -6.87 2.38 -6.89
CA LEU A 60 -6.68 1.01 -6.41
C LEU A 60 -7.35 0.75 -5.05
N GLY A 61 -7.67 1.80 -4.30
CA GLY A 61 -8.30 1.73 -2.98
C GLY A 61 -7.32 1.33 -1.88
N ALA A 62 -7.83 1.09 -0.67
CA ALA A 62 -7.04 0.83 0.54
C ALA A 62 -6.12 -0.42 0.49
N GLY A 63 -6.22 -1.26 -0.55
CA GLY A 63 -5.34 -2.41 -0.78
C GLY A 63 -4.03 -2.07 -1.49
N ALA A 64 -3.88 -0.86 -2.03
CA ALA A 64 -2.72 -0.42 -2.78
C ALA A 64 -1.44 -0.22 -1.96
N GLY A 65 -1.51 -0.28 -0.63
CA GLY A 65 -0.39 -0.01 0.28
C GLY A 65 0.81 -0.95 0.15
N TYR A 66 0.76 -1.92 -0.78
CA TYR A 66 1.91 -2.72 -1.18
C TYR A 66 2.75 -2.08 -2.28
N LEU A 67 2.16 -1.27 -3.17
CA LEU A 67 2.89 -0.64 -4.28
C LEU A 67 3.61 0.61 -3.79
N ILE A 68 4.88 0.73 -4.13
CA ILE A 68 5.74 1.87 -3.82
C ILE A 68 6.42 2.45 -5.06
N GLY A 69 6.41 1.70 -6.18
CA GLY A 69 6.93 2.14 -7.48
C GLY A 69 6.02 1.71 -8.62
N ALA A 70 5.99 2.51 -9.69
CA ALA A 70 5.27 2.20 -10.92
C ALA A 70 5.98 2.77 -12.16
N HIS A 71 5.87 2.08 -13.29
CA HIS A 71 6.35 2.60 -14.57
C HIS A 71 5.55 3.82 -15.04
N THR A 72 6.17 4.74 -15.78
CA THR A 72 5.56 6.02 -16.14
C THR A 72 4.41 5.90 -17.15
N ASP A 73 4.47 4.92 -18.05
CA ASP A 73 3.39 4.65 -19.01
C ASP A 73 2.08 4.22 -18.31
N TRP A 74 2.16 3.77 -17.05
CA TRP A 74 1.02 3.43 -16.20
C TRP A 74 0.15 4.65 -15.86
N PHE A 75 0.63 5.87 -16.08
CA PHE A 75 -0.18 7.05 -15.82
C PHE A 75 -1.01 7.48 -17.05
N SER A 76 -0.69 6.95 -18.23
CA SER A 76 -1.24 7.42 -19.51
C SER A 76 -2.24 6.47 -20.19
N SER A 77 -2.49 5.28 -19.62
CA SER A 77 -3.37 4.26 -20.22
C SER A 77 -4.68 4.05 -19.45
N GLU A 78 -5.75 3.75 -20.19
CA GLU A 78 -7.13 3.66 -19.67
C GLU A 78 -7.40 2.38 -18.84
N ASN A 79 -6.54 1.35 -18.92
CA ASN A 79 -6.75 0.04 -18.25
C ASN A 79 -5.83 -0.23 -17.03
N ASN A 80 -5.09 0.78 -16.60
CA ASN A 80 -3.95 0.65 -15.70
C ASN A 80 -4.31 0.18 -14.28
N THR A 81 -5.54 0.43 -13.85
CA THR A 81 -6.06 -0.04 -12.56
C THR A 81 -6.10 -1.58 -12.44
N ALA A 82 -6.30 -2.31 -13.54
CA ALA A 82 -6.38 -3.77 -13.50
C ALA A 82 -5.02 -4.42 -13.26
N GLU A 83 -3.97 -3.88 -13.88
CA GLU A 83 -2.58 -4.34 -13.78
C GLU A 83 -2.04 -4.11 -12.37
N ALA A 84 -2.19 -2.90 -11.84
CA ALA A 84 -1.75 -2.60 -10.48
C ALA A 84 -2.53 -3.42 -9.42
N ARG A 85 -3.83 -3.68 -9.62
CA ARG A 85 -4.57 -4.62 -8.76
C ARG A 85 -4.05 -6.05 -8.88
N GLN A 86 -3.56 -6.45 -10.06
CA GLN A 86 -2.95 -7.76 -10.25
C GLN A 86 -1.61 -7.84 -9.53
N ALA A 87 -0.75 -6.81 -9.64
CA ALA A 87 0.51 -6.73 -8.91
C ALA A 87 0.31 -6.83 -7.39
N VAL A 88 -0.65 -6.07 -6.84
CA VAL A 88 -1.03 -6.17 -5.41
C VAL A 88 -1.49 -7.59 -5.06
N ARG A 89 -2.33 -8.23 -5.89
CA ARG A 89 -2.77 -9.61 -5.64
C ARG A 89 -1.61 -10.60 -5.72
N ASN A 90 -0.67 -10.41 -6.63
CA ASN A 90 0.51 -11.26 -6.76
C ASN A 90 1.33 -11.14 -5.48
N ALA A 91 1.72 -9.93 -5.09
CA ALA A 91 2.49 -9.68 -3.86
C ALA A 91 1.81 -10.21 -2.58
N GLN A 92 0.47 -10.20 -2.52
CA GLN A 92 -0.27 -10.75 -1.38
C GLN A 92 -0.32 -12.28 -1.35
N ASN A 93 -0.42 -12.93 -2.52
CA ASN A 93 -0.58 -14.39 -2.61
C ASN A 93 0.75 -15.13 -2.77
N ASP A 94 1.71 -14.48 -3.39
CA ASP A 94 3.05 -14.98 -3.72
C ASP A 94 4.06 -13.84 -3.53
N PRO A 95 4.37 -13.48 -2.26
CA PRO A 95 5.28 -12.38 -1.96
C PRO A 95 6.68 -12.67 -2.47
N ALA A 96 7.38 -11.63 -2.92
CA ALA A 96 8.76 -11.75 -3.34
C ALA A 96 9.66 -12.26 -2.19
N THR A 97 10.65 -13.06 -2.56
CA THR A 97 11.58 -13.70 -1.63
C THR A 97 13.02 -13.40 -1.99
N ALA A 98 13.95 -13.59 -1.04
CA ALA A 98 15.38 -13.45 -1.29
C ALA A 98 15.88 -14.30 -2.48
N ALA A 99 15.22 -15.41 -2.82
CA ALA A 99 15.59 -16.25 -3.97
C ALA A 99 15.27 -15.59 -5.32
N ASP A 100 14.29 -14.68 -5.38
CA ASP A 100 13.89 -13.99 -6.60
C ASP A 100 14.91 -12.91 -7.00
N VAL A 101 15.66 -12.41 -6.03
CA VAL A 101 16.71 -11.38 -6.20
C VAL A 101 17.81 -11.83 -7.15
N ASP A 102 18.14 -13.12 -7.18
CA ASP A 102 19.17 -13.67 -8.09
C ASP A 102 18.73 -13.66 -9.56
N ASN A 103 17.42 -13.57 -9.82
CA ASN A 103 16.85 -13.65 -11.17
C ASN A 103 16.58 -12.28 -11.79
N SER A 104 16.75 -11.18 -11.04
CA SER A 104 16.50 -9.82 -11.50
C SER A 104 17.70 -8.91 -11.29
N ASN A 105 17.83 -7.89 -12.13
CA ASN A 105 18.80 -6.79 -11.97
C ASN A 105 18.11 -5.45 -11.62
N THR A 106 16.81 -5.49 -11.35
CA THR A 106 15.97 -4.35 -11.01
C THR A 106 15.29 -4.59 -9.66
N ALA A 107 14.66 -3.56 -9.09
CA ALA A 107 13.84 -3.71 -7.87
C ALA A 107 12.47 -4.33 -8.15
N ASP A 108 11.98 -4.25 -9.39
CA ASP A 108 10.84 -5.04 -9.89
C ASP A 108 11.36 -6.47 -10.15
N LEU A 109 11.18 -7.35 -9.17
CA LEU A 109 11.74 -8.70 -9.16
C LEU A 109 10.92 -9.65 -10.01
N ASN A 110 9.61 -9.41 -10.13
CA ASN A 110 8.69 -10.25 -10.90
C ASN A 110 8.40 -9.71 -12.33
N SER A 111 8.91 -8.52 -12.66
CA SER A 111 8.74 -7.82 -13.94
C SER A 111 7.28 -7.52 -14.29
N ASP A 112 6.46 -7.18 -13.30
CA ASP A 112 5.05 -6.83 -13.51
C ASP A 112 4.80 -5.33 -13.75
N GLY A 113 5.86 -4.51 -13.76
CA GLY A 113 5.82 -3.09 -14.03
C GLY A 113 5.62 -2.22 -12.79
N PHE A 114 5.58 -2.84 -11.61
CA PHE A 114 5.49 -2.16 -10.32
C PHE A 114 6.65 -2.57 -9.43
N VAL A 115 6.86 -1.79 -8.37
CA VAL A 115 7.68 -2.24 -7.24
C VAL A 115 6.81 -2.27 -6.00
N THR A 116 6.86 -3.38 -5.27
CA THR A 116 6.17 -3.56 -4.01
C THR A 116 7.11 -3.54 -2.80
N THR A 117 6.52 -3.33 -1.62
CA THR A 117 7.26 -3.32 -0.34
C THR A 117 8.01 -4.63 -0.11
N ASP A 118 7.41 -5.78 -0.45
CA ASP A 118 8.02 -7.10 -0.28
C ASP A 118 9.23 -7.33 -1.18
N GLU A 119 9.30 -6.69 -2.36
CA GLU A 119 10.48 -6.78 -3.22
C GLU A 119 11.70 -6.06 -2.63
N LEU A 120 11.50 -4.90 -1.98
CA LEU A 120 12.57 -4.25 -1.23
C LEU A 120 13.00 -5.08 -0.02
N ILE A 121 12.05 -5.70 0.68
CA ILE A 121 12.33 -6.59 1.81
C ILE A 121 13.12 -7.81 1.33
N ALA A 122 12.73 -8.42 0.22
CA ALA A 122 13.44 -9.55 -0.39
C ALA A 122 14.90 -9.21 -0.71
N MET A 123 15.17 -8.01 -1.25
CA MET A 123 16.54 -7.55 -1.50
C MET A 123 17.36 -7.37 -0.21
N GLU A 124 16.76 -6.82 0.84
CA GLU A 124 17.41 -6.73 2.17
C GLU A 124 17.66 -8.13 2.75
N GLU A 125 16.70 -9.04 2.68
CA GLU A 125 16.82 -10.42 3.16
C GLU A 125 17.88 -11.23 2.39
N ALA A 126 18.05 -10.95 1.09
CA ALA A 126 19.13 -11.49 0.27
C ALA A 126 20.51 -10.91 0.63
N GLY A 127 20.56 -9.90 1.50
CA GLY A 127 21.79 -9.30 1.99
C GLY A 127 22.44 -8.34 1.01
N LEU A 128 21.67 -7.75 0.08
CA LEU A 128 22.19 -6.70 -0.79
C LEU A 128 22.59 -5.49 0.04
N SER A 129 23.68 -4.85 -0.35
CA SER A 129 24.06 -3.57 0.25
C SER A 129 23.09 -2.45 -0.17
N GLU A 130 23.04 -1.38 0.63
CA GLU A 130 22.26 -0.18 0.29
C GLU A 130 22.53 0.31 -1.13
N GLY A 131 23.81 0.29 -1.55
CA GLY A 131 24.19 0.70 -2.90
C GLY A 131 23.68 -0.23 -3.99
N GLU A 132 23.66 -1.55 -3.75
CA GLU A 132 23.10 -2.52 -4.69
C GLU A 132 21.58 -2.38 -4.80
N ILE A 133 20.88 -2.22 -3.67
CA ILE A 133 19.43 -1.95 -3.65
C ILE A 133 19.14 -0.70 -4.47
N MET A 134 19.86 0.40 -4.21
CA MET A 134 19.64 1.65 -4.95
C MET A 134 19.96 1.55 -6.43
N ASN A 135 21.04 0.86 -6.81
CA ASN A 135 21.35 0.62 -8.23
C ASN A 135 20.21 -0.12 -8.94
N ARG A 136 19.59 -1.11 -8.28
CA ARG A 136 18.47 -1.88 -8.83
C ARG A 136 17.18 -1.08 -8.89
N VAL A 137 16.91 -0.25 -7.88
CA VAL A 137 15.79 0.69 -7.85
C VAL A 137 15.91 1.69 -9.00
N GLU A 138 17.08 2.31 -9.18
CA GLU A 138 17.33 3.26 -10.28
C GLU A 138 17.18 2.57 -11.65
N ALA A 139 17.62 1.32 -11.78
CA ALA A 139 17.50 0.55 -13.01
C ALA A 139 16.05 0.17 -13.40
N THR A 140 15.06 0.42 -12.54
CA THR A 140 13.65 0.19 -12.89
C THR A 140 13.09 1.24 -13.86
N ASP A 141 13.70 2.43 -13.94
CA ASP A 141 13.12 3.62 -14.58
C ASP A 141 11.70 3.98 -14.05
N GLN A 142 11.32 3.47 -12.87
CA GLN A 142 10.03 3.72 -12.25
C GLN A 142 10.05 4.96 -11.35
N VAL A 143 8.87 5.53 -11.14
CA VAL A 143 8.67 6.62 -10.19
C VAL A 143 8.16 6.07 -8.87
N PHE A 144 8.75 6.54 -7.77
CA PHE A 144 8.45 6.04 -6.42
C PHE A 144 7.70 7.08 -5.59
N ASP A 145 6.74 6.58 -4.82
CA ASP A 145 6.05 7.33 -3.78
C ASP A 145 5.77 6.39 -2.61
N ILE A 146 6.17 6.81 -1.43
CA ILE A 146 6.18 5.97 -0.24
C ILE A 146 5.45 6.71 0.86
N THR A 147 4.39 6.08 1.37
CA THR A 147 3.66 6.64 2.50
C THR A 147 4.48 6.49 3.79
N PRO A 148 4.20 7.30 4.83
CA PRO A 148 4.84 7.12 6.13
C PRO A 148 4.70 5.70 6.69
N GLN A 149 3.57 5.04 6.46
CA GLN A 149 3.34 3.67 6.93
C GLN A 149 4.20 2.66 6.17
N GLN A 150 4.39 2.83 4.85
CA GLN A 150 5.28 1.97 4.06
C GLN A 150 6.74 2.17 4.46
N SER A 151 7.14 3.43 4.70
CA SER A 151 8.46 3.77 5.24
C SER A 151 8.72 3.06 6.57
N ASP A 152 7.78 3.15 7.52
CA ASP A 152 7.87 2.46 8.81
C ASP A 152 7.93 0.94 8.64
N GLN A 153 7.16 0.36 7.71
CA GLN A 153 7.17 -1.07 7.43
C GLN A 153 8.53 -1.54 6.87
N LEU A 154 9.08 -0.83 5.89
CA LEU A 154 10.39 -1.12 5.30
C LEU A 154 11.48 -1.05 6.36
N ILE A 155 11.48 0.00 7.18
CA ILE A 155 12.45 0.17 8.28
C ILE A 155 12.31 -0.94 9.33
N ALA A 156 11.07 -1.32 9.68
CA ALA A 156 10.82 -2.40 10.64
C ALA A 156 11.27 -3.77 10.10
N ALA A 157 11.24 -3.96 8.78
CA ALA A 157 11.71 -5.17 8.10
C ALA A 157 13.23 -5.21 7.91
N GLY A 158 13.96 -4.15 8.25
CA GLY A 158 15.42 -4.09 8.21
C GLY A 158 15.98 -3.20 7.10
N VAL A 159 15.15 -2.79 6.13
CA VAL A 159 15.58 -1.90 5.05
C VAL A 159 16.09 -0.60 5.65
N SER A 160 17.28 -0.19 5.22
CA SER A 160 17.94 0.96 5.81
C SER A 160 17.15 2.26 5.60
N ARG A 161 17.12 3.12 6.62
CA ARG A 161 16.50 4.47 6.51
C ARG A 161 17.09 5.28 5.36
N ARG A 162 18.36 5.03 4.99
CA ARG A 162 18.98 5.75 3.88
C ARG A 162 18.36 5.33 2.55
N VAL A 163 18.17 4.03 2.33
CA VAL A 163 17.47 3.49 1.14
C VAL A 163 16.07 4.09 1.07
N VAL A 164 15.31 4.00 2.17
CA VAL A 164 13.92 4.51 2.21
C VAL A 164 13.84 6.00 1.89
N ASN A 165 14.71 6.82 2.47
CA ASN A 165 14.73 8.26 2.19
C ASN A 165 15.19 8.58 0.75
N GLN A 166 16.00 7.72 0.14
CA GLN A 166 16.49 7.92 -1.23
C GLN A 166 15.43 7.58 -2.27
N LEU A 167 14.53 6.63 -1.98
CA LEU A 167 13.42 6.27 -2.88
C LEU A 167 12.58 7.48 -3.27
N GLU A 168 12.28 8.40 -2.34
CA GLU A 168 11.51 9.63 -2.62
C GLU A 168 12.18 10.57 -3.65
N THR A 169 13.47 10.37 -3.90
CA THR A 169 14.28 11.17 -4.82
C THR A 169 14.50 10.51 -6.17
N VAL A 170 14.25 9.20 -6.29
CA VAL A 170 14.42 8.44 -7.53
C VAL A 170 13.38 8.91 -8.54
N ASN A 171 13.86 9.26 -9.75
CA ASN A 171 13.04 9.71 -10.87
C ASN A 171 12.03 10.83 -10.52
N ARG A 172 12.36 11.65 -9.52
CA ARG A 172 11.51 12.73 -9.01
C ARG A 172 11.10 13.74 -10.10
N GLU A 173 12.02 14.09 -11.00
CA GLU A 173 11.71 15.01 -12.10
C GLU A 173 10.60 14.47 -12.99
N GLU A 174 10.60 13.16 -13.27
CA GLU A 174 9.61 12.52 -14.11
C GLU A 174 8.26 12.42 -13.38
N ARG A 175 8.28 12.07 -12.10
CA ARG A 175 7.08 12.14 -11.24
C ARG A 175 6.47 13.54 -11.26
N ASP A 176 7.27 14.58 -11.07
CA ASP A 176 6.80 15.96 -11.03
C ASP A 176 6.23 16.41 -12.40
N ARG A 177 6.77 15.91 -13.53
CA ARG A 177 6.17 16.09 -14.87
C ARG A 177 4.81 15.42 -15.00
N LEU A 178 4.71 14.13 -14.63
CA LEU A 178 3.45 13.36 -14.69
C LEU A 178 2.34 14.02 -13.85
N LEU A 179 2.69 14.52 -12.66
CA LEU A 179 1.76 15.26 -11.81
C LEU A 179 1.35 16.60 -12.42
N SER A 180 2.26 17.29 -13.09
CA SER A 180 1.93 18.52 -13.81
C SER A 180 0.93 18.25 -14.93
N ASP A 181 1.15 17.21 -15.73
CA ASP A 181 0.29 16.85 -16.87
C ASP A 181 -1.12 16.40 -16.41
N ALA A 182 -1.20 15.56 -15.38
CA ALA A 182 -2.48 15.13 -14.81
C ALA A 182 -3.31 16.31 -14.26
N SER A 183 -2.66 17.33 -13.68
CA SER A 183 -3.34 18.53 -13.19
C SER A 183 -3.94 19.40 -14.31
N VAL A 184 -3.33 19.37 -15.50
CA VAL A 184 -3.80 20.13 -16.67
C VAL A 184 -5.05 19.49 -17.28
N ILE A 185 -5.14 18.15 -17.26
CA ILE A 185 -6.30 17.40 -17.77
C ILE A 185 -7.55 17.61 -16.88
N GLY A 186 -7.36 17.88 -15.58
CA GLY A 186 -8.45 18.07 -14.62
C GLY A 186 -9.11 19.46 -14.60
N ARG A 187 -8.65 20.43 -15.42
CA ARG A 187 -9.27 21.77 -15.44
C ARG A 187 -10.58 21.72 -16.26
N PRO A 188 -11.74 22.07 -15.69
CA PRO A 188 -12.93 22.29 -16.51
C PRO A 188 -12.63 23.43 -17.49
N ALA A 189 -12.98 23.23 -18.76
CA ALA A 189 -12.93 24.30 -19.76
C ALA A 189 -13.78 25.47 -19.27
N GLU A 190 -13.17 26.66 -19.19
CA GLU A 190 -13.85 27.92 -18.81
C GLU A 190 -14.90 28.34 -19.84
#